data_AF-A0A2M8NIL1-F1
#
_entry.id   AF-A0A2M8NIL1-F1
#
_cell.length_a   1.000
_cell.length_b   1.000
_cell.length_c   1.000
_cell.angle_alpha   90.00
_cell.angle_beta   90.00
_cell.angle_gamma   90.00
#
_symmetry.space_group_name_H-M   'P 1'
#
loop_
_entity.id
_entity.type
_entity.pdbx_description
1 polymer ?
#
loop_
_entity_poly.entity_id
_entity_poly.type
_entity_poly.pdbx_seq_one_letter_code
_entity_poly.pdbx_strand_id
1 'polypeptide(L)'
;EARWYQTLCQVLAADESAVRLEAGALVSRYLFEAAMYDAVMVGFGLIRPRVRINLGDKTERVNYANKLVSWLAGLVEPDLNYVYLPLVLGGVVVNHIVGGKNDDPWEMIEQLRDAYRERVRVAKGEIVTVFDMLDKLLARSEDELRRARVLPRQ
;
A
#
# COMPACT_ATOMS: atom_id res chain seq x y z
N GLU A 1 13.65 5.25 -11.76
CA GLU A 1 12.41 5.78 -12.36
C GLU A 1 11.26 4.87 -12.01
N ALA A 2 10.04 5.40 -11.97
CA ALA A 2 8.83 4.64 -11.63
C ALA A 2 8.42 3.75 -12.82
N ARG A 3 8.14 2.46 -12.57
CA ARG A 3 7.74 1.52 -13.61
C ARG A 3 6.45 1.93 -14.31
N TRP A 4 5.47 2.46 -13.58
CA TRP A 4 4.19 2.89 -14.19
C TRP A 4 4.38 3.92 -15.30
N TYR A 5 5.34 4.83 -15.14
CA TYR A 5 5.64 5.86 -16.12
C TYR A 5 6.33 5.28 -17.35
N GLN A 6 7.29 4.37 -17.13
CA GLN A 6 7.95 3.66 -18.23
C GLN A 6 6.95 2.83 -19.04
N THR A 7 6.03 2.12 -18.38
CA THR A 7 4.94 1.38 -19.02
C THR A 7 4.02 2.30 -19.80
N LEU A 8 3.65 3.46 -19.26
CA LEU A 8 2.85 4.45 -19.96
C LEU A 8 3.53 4.90 -21.27
N CYS A 9 4.80 5.27 -21.21
CA CYS A 9 5.56 5.67 -22.40
C CYS A 9 5.59 4.56 -23.47
N GLN A 10 5.79 3.30 -23.05
CA GLN A 10 5.79 2.15 -23.95
C GLN A 10 4.42 1.92 -24.60
N VAL A 11 3.34 2.04 -23.83
CA VAL A 11 1.96 1.90 -24.32
C VAL A 11 1.65 2.99 -25.34
N LEU A 12 1.95 4.26 -25.03
CA LEU A 12 1.69 5.38 -25.93
C LEU A 12 2.54 5.31 -27.21
N ALA A 13 3.75 4.75 -27.13
CA ALA A 13 4.60 4.53 -28.29
C ALA A 13 4.12 3.37 -29.19
N ALA A 14 3.45 2.37 -28.62
CA ALA A 14 3.01 1.17 -29.33
C ALA A 14 1.56 1.24 -29.82
N ASP A 15 0.69 2.00 -29.14
CA ASP A 15 -0.75 2.06 -29.40
C ASP A 15 -1.26 3.51 -29.29
N GLU A 16 -1.40 4.17 -30.45
CA GLU A 16 -1.91 5.55 -30.53
C GLU A 16 -3.36 5.66 -30.04
N SER A 17 -4.14 4.57 -30.08
CA SER A 17 -5.52 4.58 -29.58
C SER A 17 -5.58 4.72 -28.05
N ALA A 18 -4.51 4.35 -27.34
CA ALA A 18 -4.41 4.48 -25.90
C ALA A 18 -4.49 5.95 -25.42
N VAL A 19 -4.09 6.91 -26.27
CA VAL A 19 -4.19 8.36 -25.99
C VAL A 19 -5.65 8.80 -25.79
N ARG A 20 -6.59 8.10 -26.41
CA ARG A 20 -8.02 8.43 -26.37
C ARG A 20 -8.77 7.74 -25.24
N LEU A 21 -8.10 6.89 -24.47
CA LEU A 21 -8.72 6.19 -23.36
C LEU A 21 -8.93 7.15 -22.19
N GLU A 22 -10.10 7.03 -21.55
CA GLU A 22 -10.33 7.62 -20.24
C GLU A 22 -9.28 7.13 -19.24
N ALA A 23 -8.85 8.00 -18.33
CA ALA A 23 -7.73 7.71 -17.42
C ALA A 23 -7.94 6.41 -16.61
N GLY A 24 -9.17 6.15 -16.14
CA GLY A 24 -9.49 4.91 -15.42
C GLY A 24 -9.35 3.66 -16.28
N ALA A 25 -9.72 3.74 -17.56
CA ALA A 25 -9.56 2.63 -18.51
C ALA A 25 -8.08 2.39 -18.85
N LEU A 26 -7.31 3.46 -19.03
CA LEU A 26 -5.87 3.38 -19.26
C LEU A 26 -5.15 2.71 -18.08
N VAL A 27 -5.47 3.14 -16.85
CA VAL A 27 -4.86 2.59 -15.63
C VAL A 27 -5.21 1.12 -15.45
N SER A 28 -6.51 0.78 -15.49
CA SER A 28 -6.97 -0.60 -15.26
C SER A 28 -6.44 -1.58 -16.31
N ARG A 29 -6.35 -1.14 -17.58
CA ARG A 29 -5.95 -2.02 -18.68
C ARG A 29 -4.44 -2.19 -18.83
N TYR A 30 -3.65 -1.15 -18.55
CA TYR A 30 -2.22 -1.16 -18.89
C TYR A 30 -1.29 -0.86 -17.73
N LEU A 31 -1.70 -0.03 -16.77
CA LEU A 31 -0.77 0.52 -15.77
C LEU A 31 -0.89 -0.13 -14.40
N PHE A 32 -1.97 -0.87 -14.13
CA PHE A 32 -2.30 -1.36 -12.80
C PHE A 32 -1.15 -2.14 -12.16
N GLU A 33 -0.60 -3.14 -12.86
CA GLU A 33 0.49 -3.97 -12.34
C GLU A 33 1.77 -3.17 -12.06
N ALA A 34 2.14 -2.27 -12.98
CA ALA A 34 3.31 -1.42 -12.83
C ALA A 34 3.15 -0.41 -11.68
N ALA A 35 1.95 0.16 -11.52
CA ALA A 35 1.59 1.04 -10.42
C ALA A 35 1.60 0.29 -9.08
N MET A 36 1.09 -0.94 -9.04
CA MET A 36 1.11 -1.78 -7.84
C MET A 36 2.53 -2.13 -7.41
N TYR A 37 3.41 -2.47 -8.36
CA TYR A 37 4.84 -2.66 -8.08
C TYR A 37 5.44 -1.41 -7.43
N ASP A 38 5.25 -0.24 -8.04
CA ASP A 38 5.81 1.00 -7.52
C ASP A 38 5.22 1.35 -6.13
N ALA A 39 3.92 1.12 -5.93
CA ALA A 39 3.26 1.33 -4.65
C ALA A 39 3.86 0.45 -3.54
N VAL A 40 4.19 -0.81 -3.83
CA VAL A 40 4.90 -1.68 -2.88
C VAL A 40 6.26 -1.10 -2.52
N MET A 41 7.03 -0.68 -3.51
CA MET A 41 8.38 -0.12 -3.30
C MET A 41 8.34 1.18 -2.50
N VAL A 42 7.35 2.04 -2.78
CA VAL A 42 7.08 3.26 -2.01
C VAL A 42 6.68 2.92 -0.58
N GLY A 43 5.77 1.95 -0.39
CA GLY A 43 5.35 1.47 0.92
C GLY A 43 6.53 1.06 1.80
N PHE A 44 7.42 0.20 1.29
CA PHE A 44 8.66 -0.15 2.00
C PHE A 44 9.51 1.08 2.37
N GLY A 45 9.64 2.05 1.45
CA GLY A 45 10.36 3.29 1.69
C GLY A 45 9.75 4.14 2.81
N LEU A 46 8.42 4.16 2.92
CA LEU A 46 7.67 4.92 3.92
C LEU A 46 7.68 4.25 5.30
N ILE A 47 7.59 2.93 5.34
CA ILE A 47 7.50 2.17 6.60
C ILE A 47 8.87 2.06 7.27
N ARG A 48 9.94 1.76 6.50
CA ARG A 48 11.29 1.50 7.03
C ARG A 48 11.82 2.53 8.05
N PRO A 49 11.71 3.85 7.84
CA PRO A 49 12.18 4.82 8.83
C PRO A 49 11.29 4.93 10.09
N ARG A 50 10.09 4.35 10.06
CA ARG A 50 9.09 4.43 11.13
C ARG A 50 9.04 3.19 12.01
N VAL A 51 9.60 2.07 11.55
CA VAL A 51 9.65 0.80 12.28
C VAL A 51 11.10 0.38 12.53
N ARG A 52 11.40 -0.17 13.72
CA ARG A 52 12.74 -0.68 14.07
C ARG A 52 12.92 -2.16 13.69
N ILE A 53 12.41 -2.54 12.51
CA ILE A 53 12.42 -3.92 12.02
C ILE A 53 13.10 -3.96 10.65
N ASN A 54 13.88 -5.02 10.41
CA ASN A 54 14.48 -5.25 9.11
C ASN A 54 13.40 -5.70 8.11
N LEU A 55 13.11 -4.86 7.11
CA LEU A 55 12.13 -5.13 6.04
C LEU A 55 12.81 -5.70 4.78
N GLY A 56 13.87 -6.48 4.99
CA GLY A 56 14.73 -7.02 3.93
C GLY A 56 15.58 -5.97 3.22
N ASP A 57 16.45 -6.43 2.35
CA ASP A 57 17.28 -5.62 1.47
C ASP A 57 16.54 -5.20 0.18
N LYS A 58 17.25 -4.56 -0.75
CA LYS A 58 16.66 -4.11 -2.02
C LYS A 58 16.18 -5.28 -2.87
N THR A 59 16.95 -6.37 -2.92
CA THR A 59 16.66 -7.55 -3.73
C THR A 59 15.41 -8.27 -3.20
N GLU A 60 15.35 -8.47 -1.88
CA GLU A 60 14.20 -9.09 -1.21
C GLU A 60 12.91 -8.32 -1.47
N ARG A 61 12.95 -6.98 -1.42
CA ARG A 61 11.78 -6.13 -1.70
C ARG A 61 11.34 -6.16 -3.16
N VAL A 62 12.30 -6.19 -4.09
CA VAL A 62 12.00 -6.35 -5.53
C VAL A 62 11.31 -7.71 -5.77
N ASN A 63 11.82 -8.78 -5.16
CA ASN A 63 11.23 -10.11 -5.25
C ASN A 63 9.82 -10.14 -4.66
N TYR A 64 9.63 -9.49 -3.51
CA TYR A 64 8.33 -9.32 -2.89
C TYR A 64 7.34 -8.62 -3.82
N ALA A 65 7.73 -7.46 -4.36
CA ALA A 65 6.87 -6.67 -5.24
C ALA A 65 6.48 -7.44 -6.51
N ASN A 66 7.44 -8.14 -7.13
CA ASN A 66 7.16 -8.99 -8.29
C ASN A 66 6.23 -10.16 -7.94
N LYS A 67 6.39 -10.79 -6.77
CA LYS A 67 5.50 -11.87 -6.31
C LYS A 67 4.08 -11.36 -6.09
N LEU A 68 3.91 -10.20 -5.48
CA LEU A 68 2.59 -9.58 -5.28
C LEU A 68 1.93 -9.25 -6.62
N VAL A 69 2.65 -8.65 -7.57
CA VAL A 69 2.11 -8.37 -8.91
C VAL A 69 1.75 -9.66 -9.64
N SER A 70 2.59 -10.69 -9.58
CA SER A 70 2.30 -12.00 -10.17
C SER A 70 1.04 -12.62 -9.59
N TRP A 71 0.81 -12.45 -8.28
CA TRP A 71 -0.42 -12.90 -7.63
C TRP A 71 -1.63 -12.11 -8.12
N LEU A 72 -1.55 -10.77 -8.18
CA LEU A 72 -2.64 -9.93 -8.69
C LEU A 72 -2.99 -10.23 -10.16
N ALA A 73 -2.00 -10.65 -10.95
CA ALA A 73 -2.18 -11.13 -12.32
C ALA A 73 -2.74 -12.57 -12.41
N GLY A 74 -2.97 -13.25 -11.29
CA GLY A 74 -3.48 -14.62 -11.24
C GLY A 74 -2.45 -15.70 -11.61
N LEU A 75 -1.17 -15.37 -11.64
CA LEU A 75 -0.09 -16.27 -12.06
C LEU A 75 0.43 -17.17 -10.92
N VAL A 76 0.15 -16.82 -9.67
CA VAL A 76 0.56 -17.59 -8.48
C VAL A 76 -0.57 -17.62 -7.45
N GLU A 77 -0.48 -18.57 -6.51
CA GLU A 77 -1.48 -18.76 -5.45
C GLU A 77 -1.57 -17.55 -4.51
N PRO A 78 -2.79 -17.13 -4.12
CA PRO A 78 -2.99 -16.03 -3.19
C PRO A 78 -2.35 -16.26 -1.82
N ASP A 79 -1.58 -15.28 -1.36
CA ASP A 79 -1.10 -15.24 0.02
C ASP A 79 -1.28 -13.83 0.59
N LEU A 80 -2.33 -13.68 1.41
CA LEU A 80 -2.72 -12.41 2.01
C LEU A 80 -1.60 -11.80 2.88
N ASN A 81 -0.65 -12.60 3.38
CA ASN A 81 0.50 -12.09 4.13
C ASN A 81 1.30 -11.08 3.30
N TYR A 82 1.28 -11.20 1.96
CA TYR A 82 1.99 -10.30 1.05
C TYR A 82 1.30 -8.93 0.85
N VAL A 83 0.02 -8.76 1.17
CA VAL A 83 -0.62 -7.42 1.07
C VAL A 83 -0.30 -6.58 2.29
N TYR A 84 -0.30 -7.20 3.47
CA TYR A 84 -0.26 -6.48 4.73
C TYR A 84 0.96 -5.59 4.86
N LEU A 85 2.14 -6.10 4.49
CA LEU A 85 3.38 -5.44 4.85
C LEU A 85 3.59 -4.09 4.13
N PRO A 86 3.68 -3.96 2.80
CA PRO A 86 3.92 -2.66 2.17
C PRO A 86 2.65 -1.87 1.86
N LEU A 87 1.52 -2.53 1.53
CA LEU A 87 0.33 -1.81 1.06
C LEU A 87 -0.54 -1.34 2.21
N VAL A 88 -0.88 -2.22 3.17
CA VAL A 88 -1.72 -1.82 4.31
C VAL A 88 -0.94 -0.90 5.24
N LEU A 89 0.27 -1.29 5.68
CA LEU A 89 1.08 -0.44 6.56
C LEU A 89 1.49 0.87 5.86
N GLY A 90 1.80 0.83 4.57
CA GLY A 90 2.11 2.02 3.78
C GLY A 90 0.91 2.96 3.67
N GLY A 91 -0.29 2.41 3.48
CA GLY A 91 -1.55 3.16 3.48
C GLY A 91 -1.80 3.89 4.80
N VAL A 92 -1.56 3.23 5.94
CA VAL A 92 -1.67 3.88 7.27
C VAL A 92 -0.73 5.08 7.41
N VAL A 93 0.45 5.03 6.79
CA VAL A 93 1.42 6.14 6.84
C VAL A 93 0.96 7.34 6.02
N VAL A 94 0.20 7.14 4.95
CA VAL A 94 -0.19 8.22 4.01
C VAL A 94 -1.67 8.58 4.05
N ASN A 95 -2.48 7.92 4.87
CA ASN A 95 -3.93 8.13 4.96
C ASN A 95 -4.36 9.59 5.17
N HIS A 96 -3.55 10.40 5.86
CA HIS A 96 -3.83 11.81 6.09
C HIS A 96 -3.47 12.72 4.90
N ILE A 97 -2.69 12.21 3.94
CA ILE A 97 -2.22 12.91 2.74
C ILE A 97 -3.03 12.48 1.51
N VAL A 98 -3.38 11.19 1.46
CA VAL A 98 -4.04 10.54 0.33
C VAL A 98 -5.39 10.02 0.81
N GLY A 99 -6.46 10.71 0.44
CA GLY A 99 -7.84 10.32 0.72
C GLY A 99 -8.80 10.85 -0.34
N GLY A 100 -9.89 10.12 -0.58
CA GLY A 100 -11.01 10.58 -1.40
C GLY A 100 -11.79 11.70 -0.73
N LYS A 101 -12.63 12.41 -1.50
CA LYS A 101 -13.49 13.50 -0.98
C LYS A 101 -14.32 13.08 0.25
N ASN A 102 -14.70 11.82 0.32
CA ASN A 102 -15.58 11.27 1.33
C ASN A 102 -14.85 10.43 2.38
N ASP A 103 -13.54 10.23 2.25
CA ASP A 103 -12.81 9.40 3.21
C ASP A 103 -12.55 10.22 4.49
N ASP A 104 -12.82 9.62 5.65
CA ASP A 104 -12.38 10.16 6.94
C ASP A 104 -11.16 9.34 7.43
N PRO A 105 -9.96 9.94 7.47
CA PRO A 105 -8.77 9.23 7.92
C PRO A 105 -8.85 8.80 9.40
N TRP A 106 -9.66 9.46 10.22
CA TRP A 106 -9.93 9.01 11.61
C TRP A 106 -10.72 7.72 11.63
N GLU A 107 -11.82 7.67 10.87
CA GLU A 107 -12.65 6.47 10.75
C GLU A 107 -11.83 5.29 10.20
N MET A 108 -10.99 5.53 9.19
CA MET A 108 -10.10 4.50 8.65
C MET A 108 -9.13 3.93 9.71
N ILE A 109 -8.56 4.78 10.56
CA ILE A 109 -7.67 4.33 11.65
C ILE A 109 -8.47 3.50 12.67
N GLU A 110 -9.66 3.95 13.04
CA GLU A 110 -10.51 3.24 14.00
C GLU A 110 -10.92 1.86 13.46
N GLN A 111 -11.41 1.79 12.23
CA GLN A 111 -11.78 0.53 11.57
C GLN A 111 -10.59 -0.43 11.48
N LEU A 112 -9.39 0.07 11.13
CA LEU A 112 -8.18 -0.75 11.09
C LEU A 112 -7.76 -1.23 12.48
N ARG A 113 -7.94 -0.40 13.52
CA ARG A 113 -7.63 -0.77 14.89
C ARG A 113 -8.57 -1.85 15.43
N ASP A 114 -9.85 -1.76 15.10
CA ASP A 114 -10.81 -2.77 15.52
C ASP A 114 -10.56 -4.10 14.80
N ALA A 115 -10.32 -4.07 13.49
CA ALA A 115 -9.88 -5.25 12.74
C ALA A 115 -8.57 -5.85 13.28
N TYR A 116 -7.62 -5.00 13.68
CA TYR A 116 -6.37 -5.42 14.32
C TYR A 116 -6.64 -6.15 15.65
N ARG A 117 -7.46 -5.58 16.54
CA ARG A 117 -7.76 -6.15 17.87
C ARG A 117 -8.39 -7.54 17.79
N GLU A 118 -9.22 -7.77 16.79
CA GLU A 118 -9.81 -9.09 16.55
C GLU A 118 -8.76 -10.09 16.05
N ARG A 119 -7.93 -9.67 15.08
CA ARG A 119 -6.97 -10.56 14.42
C ARG A 119 -5.75 -10.90 15.27
N VAL A 120 -5.28 -9.98 16.12
CA VAL A 120 -4.12 -10.24 16.99
C VAL A 120 -4.38 -11.38 17.98
N ARG A 121 -5.64 -11.61 18.36
CA ARG A 121 -6.04 -12.71 19.27
C ARG A 121 -5.85 -14.10 18.67
N VAL A 122 -5.88 -14.20 17.34
CA VAL A 122 -5.75 -15.47 16.60
C VAL A 122 -4.44 -15.57 15.83
N ALA A 123 -3.65 -14.50 15.81
CA ALA A 123 -2.36 -14.42 15.14
C ALA A 123 -1.30 -15.34 15.79
N LYS A 124 -0.52 -16.05 14.98
CA LYS A 124 0.63 -16.86 15.40
C LYS A 124 1.77 -16.74 14.38
N GLY A 125 3.01 -16.89 14.83
CA GLY A 125 4.19 -16.87 13.96
C GLY A 125 4.55 -15.48 13.45
N GLU A 126 5.09 -15.40 12.23
CA GLU A 126 5.67 -14.18 11.65
C GLU A 126 4.67 -13.02 11.51
N ILE A 127 3.38 -13.31 11.43
CA ILE A 127 2.32 -12.30 11.30
C ILE A 127 2.20 -11.40 12.53
N VAL A 128 2.65 -11.87 13.71
CA VAL A 128 2.65 -11.07 14.95
C VAL A 128 3.53 -9.83 14.80
N THR A 129 4.69 -9.95 14.15
CA THR A 129 5.59 -8.83 13.88
C THR A 129 4.93 -7.76 13.01
N VAL A 130 4.11 -8.17 12.04
CA VAL A 130 3.35 -7.27 11.17
C VAL A 130 2.31 -6.49 11.97
N PHE A 131 1.63 -7.16 12.89
CA PHE A 131 0.66 -6.56 13.79
C PHE A 131 1.30 -5.57 14.78
N ASP A 132 2.48 -5.89 15.32
CA ASP A 132 3.26 -4.95 16.15
C ASP A 132 3.68 -3.69 15.39
N MET A 133 3.97 -3.82 14.09
CA MET A 133 4.25 -2.66 13.23
C MET A 133 3.00 -1.85 12.99
N LEU A 134 1.86 -2.50 12.70
CA LEU A 134 0.59 -1.84 12.47
C LEU A 134 0.18 -0.99 13.67
N ASP A 135 0.25 -1.53 14.90
CA ASP A 135 -0.12 -0.81 16.12
C ASP A 135 0.70 0.49 16.29
N LYS A 136 2.02 0.41 16.08
CA LYS A 136 2.91 1.58 16.15
C LYS A 136 2.61 2.62 15.08
N LEU A 137 2.27 2.17 13.87
CA LEU A 137 1.93 3.06 12.76
C LEU A 137 0.56 3.72 12.96
N LEU A 138 -0.43 3.01 13.51
CA LEU A 138 -1.74 3.57 13.83
C LEU A 138 -1.61 4.67 14.88
N ALA A 139 -0.90 4.41 15.99
CA ALA A 139 -0.67 5.41 17.02
C ALA A 139 0.03 6.67 16.47
N ARG A 140 1.02 6.47 15.61
CA ARG A 140 1.73 7.58 14.95
C ARG A 140 0.84 8.35 13.98
N SER A 141 0.01 7.65 13.20
CA SER A 141 -0.91 8.26 12.24
C SER A 141 -1.92 9.19 12.94
N GLU A 142 -2.43 8.80 14.11
CA GLU A 142 -3.28 9.68 14.94
C GLU A 142 -2.56 10.94 15.41
N ASP A 143 -1.32 10.79 15.87
CA ASP A 143 -0.50 11.94 16.26
C ASP A 143 -0.23 12.87 15.08
N GLU A 144 -0.02 12.32 13.88
CA GLU A 144 0.13 13.07 12.63
C GLU A 144 -1.17 13.82 12.27
N LEU A 145 -2.34 13.18 12.38
CA LEU A 145 -3.65 13.83 12.17
C LEU A 145 -3.89 14.98 13.17
N ARG A 146 -3.59 14.77 14.45
CA ARG A 146 -3.69 15.81 15.49
C ARG A 146 -2.80 17.01 15.16
N ARG A 147 -1.55 16.76 14.76
CA ARG A 147 -0.59 17.82 14.38
C ARG A 147 -1.02 18.55 13.12
N ALA A 148 -1.59 17.84 12.16
CA ALA A 148 -2.14 18.40 10.93
C ALA A 148 -3.47 19.14 11.14
N ARG A 149 -4.03 19.13 12.37
CA ARG A 149 -5.32 19.74 12.72
C ARG A 149 -6.47 19.19 11.88
N VAL A 150 -6.40 17.92 11.48
CA VAL A 150 -7.51 17.23 10.84
C VAL A 150 -8.51 16.85 11.93
N LEU A 151 -9.71 17.42 11.88
CA LEU A 151 -10.77 17.12 12.83
C LEU A 151 -11.52 15.85 12.39
N PRO A 152 -11.93 14.97 13.32
CA PRO A 152 -12.87 13.90 13.02
C PRO A 152 -14.18 14.47 12.48
N ARG A 153 -14.80 13.81 11.50
CA ARG A 153 -16.19 14.15 11.14
C ARG A 153 -17.12 13.74 12.27
N GLN A 154 -18.09 14.60 12.59
CA GLN A 154 -19.14 14.35 13.59
C GLN A 154 -20.29 13.54 13.00
#